data_AF-D8R8W9-F1
#
_entry.id   AF-D8R8W9-F1
#
_cell.length_a   1.000
_cell.length_b   1.000
_cell.length_c   1.000
_cell.angle_alpha   90.00
_cell.angle_beta   90.00
_cell.angle_gamma   90.00
#
_symmetry.space_group_name_H-M   'P 1'
#
loop_
_entity.id
_entity.type
_entity.pdbx_description
1 polymer ?
#
loop_
_entity_poly.entity_id
_entity_poly.type
_entity_poly.pdbx_seq_one_letter_code
_entity_poly.pdbx_strand_id
1 'polypeptide(L)'
;MASHSLGVLGSPCSPHKSTNGASSCGVASWSLYPPAWKERQSIITNAPYKSVSISSTKKTTRIVIYARKQGGGLNVMISGAPASGKGTQCEMIKDKYNLVHISAGDLLRAEVAADTDYGKRAKEFMNQGKLVPDDVVVSMVKQRLQLPDVCEAGWLLDGYPRSLSQAQALEALKIRPQLFILLEVPEDVLIERVVGRRLDPVTGKIYHLKYFPPEDPEVAARLIQRSDDTEKKAMERLRTYHENLASVLSVYESCIKTVDGNRPKSEVFGDISSFLDDHIKAATKVSKPKQDSWRGMPTKLNSIPHSREIREYFYTEVCEGVRNAVEDGLHKLKVEITIPELNPEMDVYRAGTLLELVRELAFTFANDGKRVKVCVQGPMGEGIFRGMPLQLSGSRRMLEVMDWGDYGAKGTFVNIGAIAASDVFETDDMFILMAPQNAVGNCIIEDLQAMVQAAGDRPVILVNPQLKDVPGAGGVMQVIGREQRMEFSDSFFVCYSFRLLYRAGTFYPIMGALRMKYPGPYEVHKRIDTGYSSETYIQEATFAGRPTPTELQDVFAGRSKEASKTKSIWSFFGI
;
A
#
# COMPACT_ATOMS: atom_id res chain seq x y z
N MET A 1 40.21 17.22 57.90
CA MET A 1 38.82 16.97 57.46
C MET A 1 38.32 18.23 56.75
N ALA A 2 37.77 18.05 55.54
CA ALA A 2 36.90 18.94 54.73
C ALA A 2 36.96 20.46 55.00
N SER A 3 37.60 21.27 54.14
CA SER A 3 37.14 21.83 52.85
C SER A 3 36.77 23.33 52.98
N HIS A 4 37.73 24.18 52.60
CA HIS A 4 37.63 25.63 52.33
C HIS A 4 37.19 25.83 50.86
N SER A 5 36.15 26.58 50.50
CA SER A 5 35.81 28.01 50.64
C SER A 5 36.34 28.91 49.52
N LEU A 6 35.38 29.54 48.82
CA LEU A 6 35.36 30.90 48.25
C LEU A 6 36.28 31.27 47.06
N GLY A 7 35.65 31.46 45.90
CA GLY A 7 35.34 32.80 45.36
C GLY A 7 36.40 33.61 44.59
N VAL A 8 35.92 34.20 43.47
CA VAL A 8 36.25 35.53 42.89
C VAL A 8 37.17 35.60 41.65
N LEU A 9 36.54 36.12 40.56
CA LEU A 9 36.95 37.01 39.44
C LEU A 9 38.43 37.13 38.97
N GLY A 10 38.61 37.13 37.64
CA GLY A 10 39.68 37.87 36.94
C GLY A 10 40.23 37.21 35.66
N SER A 11 39.95 37.78 34.49
CA SER A 11 40.63 37.53 33.19
C SER A 11 42.05 38.15 33.17
N PRO A 12 42.87 38.17 32.08
CA PRO A 12 42.88 37.47 30.78
C PRO A 12 44.30 36.91 30.41
N CYS A 13 44.49 36.27 29.24
CA CYS A 13 45.70 36.40 28.37
C CYS A 13 45.63 35.50 27.11
N SER A 14 45.83 36.11 25.93
CA SER A 14 46.30 35.52 24.65
C SER A 14 47.85 35.33 24.70
N PRO A 15 48.63 34.86 23.68
CA PRO A 15 48.41 34.84 22.22
C PRO A 15 49.06 33.67 21.41
N HIS A 16 48.78 33.61 20.08
CA HIS A 16 49.75 33.59 18.95
C HIS A 16 49.28 32.84 17.69
N LYS A 17 49.57 33.46 16.53
CA LYS A 17 49.44 32.99 15.14
C LYS A 17 50.81 32.56 14.57
N SER A 18 50.84 31.55 13.70
CA SER A 18 51.68 31.40 12.47
C SER A 18 51.24 30.08 11.77
N THR A 19 50.84 29.95 10.50
CA THR A 19 51.39 30.18 9.13
C THR A 19 52.48 29.21 8.63
N ASN A 20 52.10 28.46 7.56
CA ASN A 20 52.88 27.81 6.47
C ASN A 20 53.72 26.56 6.84
N GLY A 21 53.87 25.48 6.05
CA GLY A 21 53.41 25.06 4.72
C GLY A 21 54.12 23.74 4.29
N ALA A 22 53.49 22.98 3.38
CA ALA A 22 53.99 21.94 2.44
C ALA A 22 54.82 20.71 2.91
N SER A 23 54.35 19.48 2.62
CA SER A 23 54.88 18.61 1.52
C SER A 23 54.36 17.14 1.57
N SER A 24 53.85 16.71 0.41
CA SER A 24 53.62 15.37 -0.21
C SER A 24 54.02 14.03 0.43
N CYS A 25 53.12 13.02 0.31
CA CYS A 25 53.25 11.69 -0.38
C CYS A 25 52.16 10.72 0.14
N GLY A 26 51.10 10.37 -0.63
CA GLY A 26 50.90 9.09 -1.39
C GLY A 26 50.26 7.99 -0.50
N VAL A 27 49.26 7.15 -0.85
CA VAL A 27 48.66 6.65 -2.09
C VAL A 27 47.30 5.96 -1.77
N ALA A 28 46.31 6.18 -2.66
CA ALA A 28 45.12 5.39 -3.08
C ALA A 28 44.14 4.69 -2.10
N SER A 29 42.85 5.04 -2.25
CA SER A 29 41.75 4.07 -2.37
C SER A 29 40.65 4.64 -3.30
N TRP A 30 40.12 3.78 -4.16
CA TRP A 30 39.37 4.10 -5.37
C TRP A 30 37.89 4.41 -5.09
N SER A 31 37.41 5.50 -5.70
CA SER A 31 36.00 5.89 -5.80
C SER A 31 35.52 5.62 -7.24
N LEU A 32 34.42 4.89 -7.39
CA LEU A 32 33.74 4.66 -8.66
C LEU A 32 32.23 4.86 -8.46
N TYR A 33 31.78 6.10 -8.64
CA TYR A 33 30.43 6.45 -9.08
C TYR A 33 30.57 7.30 -10.34
N PRO A 34 29.96 6.94 -11.48
CA PRO A 34 29.75 7.87 -12.57
C PRO A 34 28.43 8.65 -12.41
N PRO A 35 28.29 9.82 -13.06
CA PRO A 35 27.42 10.91 -12.64
C PRO A 35 26.13 11.07 -13.47
N ALA A 36 25.16 11.74 -12.84
CA ALA A 36 24.18 12.68 -13.39
C ALA A 36 23.64 12.45 -14.82
N TRP A 37 22.38 12.02 -14.91
CA TRP A 37 21.56 12.19 -16.13
C TRP A 37 20.80 13.52 -16.05
N LYS A 38 21.21 14.44 -16.93
CA LYS A 38 20.61 15.76 -17.17
C LYS A 38 19.28 15.63 -17.92
N GLU A 39 18.36 16.52 -17.55
CA GLU A 39 17.19 16.96 -18.30
C GLU A 39 17.46 17.16 -19.80
N ARG A 40 16.55 16.66 -20.63
CA ARG A 40 16.20 17.28 -21.92
C ARG A 40 14.69 17.30 -22.06
N GLN A 41 14.12 18.47 -21.82
CA GLN A 41 12.87 18.89 -22.42
C GLN A 41 13.10 19.06 -23.92
N SER A 42 12.27 18.44 -24.76
CA SER A 42 12.04 18.93 -26.12
C SER A 42 10.56 18.84 -26.46
N ILE A 43 9.99 20.03 -26.56
CA ILE A 43 8.71 20.43 -27.10
C ILE A 43 8.45 19.78 -28.47
N ILE A 44 7.31 19.10 -28.61
CA ILE A 44 6.57 19.05 -29.88
C ILE A 44 5.11 19.38 -29.56
N THR A 45 4.71 20.58 -29.99
CA THR A 45 3.35 21.12 -29.97
C THR A 45 2.56 20.71 -31.22
N ASN A 46 1.22 20.74 -31.06
CA ASN A 46 0.13 20.85 -32.06
C ASN A 46 -0.62 19.56 -32.47
N ALA A 47 -1.69 19.29 -31.70
CA ALA A 47 -3.14 19.16 -32.03
C ALA A 47 -3.60 19.01 -33.50
N PRO A 48 -4.91 18.78 -33.82
CA PRO A 48 -6.10 18.44 -32.99
C PRO A 48 -6.95 17.28 -33.56
N TYR A 49 -7.66 16.46 -32.77
CA TYR A 49 -8.84 15.76 -33.31
C TYR A 49 -10.01 15.63 -32.33
N LYS A 50 -11.00 16.48 -32.63
CA LYS A 50 -12.47 16.33 -32.61
C LYS A 50 -13.18 15.95 -31.30
N SER A 51 -13.91 16.96 -30.82
CA SER A 51 -15.17 16.88 -30.09
C SER A 51 -16.03 15.69 -30.49
N VAL A 52 -16.35 14.82 -29.52
CA VAL A 52 -17.46 13.89 -29.62
C VAL A 52 -18.66 14.54 -28.95
N SER A 53 -19.70 14.77 -29.75
CA SER A 53 -21.03 15.20 -29.31
C SER A 53 -21.66 14.17 -28.39
N ILE A 54 -22.14 14.63 -27.24
CA ILE A 54 -22.97 13.86 -26.31
C ILE A 54 -24.33 13.63 -26.98
N SER A 55 -24.66 12.37 -27.29
CA SER A 55 -26.05 11.95 -27.48
C SER A 55 -26.44 11.06 -26.31
N SER A 56 -27.40 11.55 -25.52
CA SER A 56 -27.95 10.86 -24.37
C SER A 56 -28.70 9.59 -24.79
N THR A 57 -28.15 8.43 -24.54
CA THR A 57 -28.94 7.23 -24.21
C THR A 57 -28.20 6.40 -23.16
N LYS A 58 -28.92 6.13 -22.08
CA LYS A 58 -28.46 5.40 -20.89
C LYS A 58 -27.99 3.99 -21.25
N LYS A 59 -26.68 3.74 -21.26
CA LYS A 59 -26.07 2.45 -20.91
C LYS A 59 -24.72 2.73 -20.25
N THR A 60 -24.71 2.74 -18.92
CA THR A 60 -23.51 2.83 -18.09
C THR A 60 -22.66 1.58 -18.32
N THR A 61 -21.67 1.66 -19.20
CA THR A 61 -20.61 0.64 -19.26
C THR A 61 -19.78 0.78 -18.00
N ARG A 62 -19.99 -0.11 -17.03
CA ARG A 62 -19.13 -0.24 -15.85
C ARG A 62 -17.73 -0.66 -16.31
N ILE A 63 -16.79 0.28 -16.32
CA ILE A 63 -15.37 -0.05 -16.33
C ILE A 63 -15.03 -0.44 -14.90
N VAL A 64 -14.87 -1.74 -14.64
CA VAL A 64 -14.44 -2.26 -13.35
C VAL A 64 -12.92 -2.17 -13.33
N ILE A 65 -12.38 -1.13 -12.69
CA ILE A 65 -10.95 -1.02 -12.40
C ILE A 65 -10.72 -1.79 -11.09
N TYR A 66 -10.04 -2.93 -11.18
CA TYR A 66 -9.64 -3.70 -10.01
C TYR A 66 -8.39 -3.07 -9.38
N ALA A 67 -8.55 -2.17 -8.42
CA ALA A 67 -7.46 -1.76 -7.54
C ALA A 67 -7.13 -2.93 -6.60
N ARG A 68 -5.93 -3.52 -6.75
CA ARG A 68 -5.51 -4.71 -6.00
C ARG A 68 -4.73 -4.29 -4.74
N LYS A 69 -5.15 -4.81 -3.58
CA LYS A 69 -4.53 -4.63 -2.25
C LYS A 69 -3.14 -5.30 -2.22
N GLN A 70 -2.16 -4.69 -1.56
CA GLN A 70 -0.79 -5.22 -1.43
C GLN A 70 -0.73 -6.61 -0.79
N GLY A 71 -0.51 -7.59 -1.65
CA GLY A 71 -0.12 -8.97 -1.39
C GLY A 71 0.18 -9.63 -2.74
N GLY A 72 1.46 -9.65 -3.13
CA GLY A 72 2.03 -10.28 -4.34
C GLY A 72 1.18 -10.24 -5.62
N GLY A 73 1.56 -9.45 -6.61
CA GLY A 73 0.89 -9.40 -7.91
C GLY A 73 0.74 -10.76 -8.61
N LEU A 74 -0.08 -10.82 -9.67
CA LEU A 74 -0.32 -12.07 -10.40
C LEU A 74 0.99 -12.52 -11.07
N ASN A 75 1.39 -13.77 -10.83
CA ASN A 75 2.66 -14.31 -11.29
C ASN A 75 2.41 -15.46 -12.26
N VAL A 76 2.64 -15.22 -13.54
CA VAL A 76 2.25 -16.13 -14.63
C VAL A 76 3.49 -16.49 -15.45
N MET A 77 3.63 -17.77 -15.78
CA MET A 77 4.54 -18.21 -16.83
C MET A 77 3.75 -18.59 -18.06
N ILE A 78 4.26 -18.25 -19.24
CA ILE A 78 3.73 -18.77 -20.50
C ILE A 78 4.85 -19.41 -21.31
N SER A 79 4.59 -20.65 -21.72
CA SER A 79 5.48 -21.47 -22.53
C SER A 79 4.74 -22.02 -23.75
N GLY A 80 5.50 -22.52 -24.70
CA GLY A 80 5.00 -22.97 -25.99
C GLY A 80 6.10 -22.93 -27.04
N ALA A 81 5.92 -23.70 -28.10
CA ALA A 81 6.91 -23.81 -29.18
C ALA A 81 7.18 -22.45 -29.88
N PRO A 82 8.34 -22.25 -30.51
CA PRO A 82 8.61 -21.05 -31.31
C PRO A 82 7.48 -20.76 -32.31
N ALA A 83 7.04 -19.50 -32.42
CA ALA A 83 5.89 -19.07 -33.23
C ALA A 83 4.49 -19.59 -32.83
N SER A 84 4.33 -20.14 -31.62
CA SER A 84 3.01 -20.53 -31.10
C SER A 84 2.06 -19.36 -30.79
N GLY A 85 2.52 -18.10 -30.86
CA GLY A 85 1.69 -16.91 -30.56
C GLY A 85 1.82 -16.38 -29.13
N LYS A 86 2.78 -16.88 -28.33
CA LYS A 86 3.04 -16.41 -26.95
C LYS A 86 3.13 -14.89 -26.82
N GLY A 87 3.94 -14.22 -27.64
CA GLY A 87 4.15 -12.78 -27.55
C GLY A 87 2.84 -11.99 -27.69
N THR A 88 2.01 -12.37 -28.67
CA THR A 88 0.68 -11.77 -28.88
C THR A 88 -0.22 -11.97 -27.67
N GLN A 89 -0.23 -13.17 -27.09
CA GLN A 89 -1.00 -13.43 -25.86
C GLN A 89 -0.42 -12.66 -24.67
N CYS A 90 0.90 -12.48 -24.58
CA CYS A 90 1.55 -11.72 -23.51
C CYS A 90 1.15 -10.26 -23.52
N GLU A 91 1.09 -9.62 -24.70
CA GLU A 91 0.61 -8.24 -24.85
C GLU A 91 -0.83 -8.11 -24.34
N MET A 92 -1.71 -9.02 -24.77
CA MET A 92 -3.12 -9.00 -24.34
C MET A 92 -3.27 -9.25 -22.82
N ILE A 93 -2.46 -10.14 -22.24
CA ILE A 93 -2.45 -10.40 -20.79
C ILE A 93 -1.93 -9.19 -20.03
N LYS A 94 -0.82 -8.60 -20.48
CA LYS A 94 -0.24 -7.38 -19.91
C LYS A 94 -1.27 -6.27 -19.87
N ASP A 95 -1.97 -6.02 -20.97
CA ASP A 95 -2.94 -4.93 -21.09
C ASP A 95 -4.17 -5.14 -20.21
N LYS A 96 -4.69 -6.39 -20.11
CA LYS A 96 -5.88 -6.69 -19.30
C LYS A 96 -5.59 -6.76 -17.80
N TYR A 97 -4.44 -7.32 -17.41
CA TYR A 97 -4.14 -7.67 -16.01
C TYR A 97 -3.09 -6.76 -15.36
N ASN A 98 -2.55 -5.79 -16.10
CA ASN A 98 -1.52 -4.85 -15.65
C ASN A 98 -0.28 -5.55 -15.07
N LEU A 99 0.25 -6.55 -15.78
CA LEU A 99 1.45 -7.30 -15.36
C LEU A 99 2.70 -6.77 -16.04
N VAL A 100 3.85 -6.92 -15.38
CA VAL A 100 5.13 -6.66 -16.03
C VAL A 100 5.50 -7.85 -16.91
N HIS A 101 5.49 -7.64 -18.22
CA HIS A 101 5.95 -8.63 -19.19
C HIS A 101 7.48 -8.70 -19.19
N ILE A 102 8.01 -9.90 -18.94
CA ILE A 102 9.44 -10.20 -18.89
C ILE A 102 9.71 -11.31 -19.90
N SER A 103 10.27 -10.94 -21.05
CA SER A 103 10.73 -11.90 -22.06
C SER A 103 12.23 -12.09 -21.95
N ALA A 104 12.67 -13.32 -21.67
CA ALA A 104 14.10 -13.65 -21.66
C ALA A 104 14.76 -13.37 -23.02
N GLY A 105 14.01 -13.54 -24.11
CA GLY A 105 14.49 -13.25 -25.46
C GLY A 105 14.71 -11.75 -25.70
N ASP A 106 13.81 -10.89 -25.21
CA ASP A 106 13.95 -9.44 -25.34
C ASP A 106 15.06 -8.88 -24.46
N LEU A 107 15.18 -9.39 -23.23
CA LEU A 107 16.28 -9.03 -22.34
C LEU A 107 17.64 -9.38 -22.96
N LEU A 108 17.81 -10.60 -23.49
CA LEU A 108 19.04 -11.00 -24.18
C LEU A 108 19.31 -10.14 -25.42
N ARG A 109 18.28 -9.79 -26.20
CA ARG A 109 18.45 -8.88 -27.36
C ARG A 109 18.84 -7.47 -26.95
N ALA A 110 18.29 -6.95 -25.85
CA ALA A 110 18.65 -5.64 -25.32
C ALA A 110 20.13 -5.62 -24.86
N GLU A 111 20.58 -6.67 -24.17
CA GLU A 111 21.99 -6.83 -23.77
C GLU A 111 22.93 -6.92 -24.99
N VAL A 112 22.53 -7.67 -26.03
CA VAL A 112 23.28 -7.75 -27.30
C VAL A 112 23.35 -6.38 -27.98
N ALA A 113 22.26 -5.61 -27.99
CA ALA A 113 22.21 -4.28 -28.59
C ALA A 113 23.03 -3.24 -27.80
N ALA A 114 23.09 -3.37 -26.48
CA ALA A 114 23.87 -2.53 -25.59
C ALA A 114 25.37 -2.91 -25.53
N ASP A 115 25.79 -3.95 -26.26
CA ASP A 115 27.17 -4.46 -26.33
C ASP A 115 27.80 -4.81 -24.96
N THR A 116 26.98 -5.30 -24.03
CA THR A 116 27.44 -5.72 -22.70
C THR A 116 28.22 -7.04 -22.75
N ASP A 117 28.96 -7.36 -21.68
CA ASP A 117 29.69 -8.63 -21.58
C ASP A 117 28.75 -9.85 -21.65
N TYR A 118 27.56 -9.75 -21.07
CA TYR A 118 26.50 -10.75 -21.20
C TYR A 118 25.96 -10.81 -22.63
N GLY A 119 25.73 -9.66 -23.27
CA GLY A 119 25.29 -9.57 -24.67
C GLY A 119 26.27 -10.24 -25.64
N LYS A 120 27.58 -9.99 -25.47
CA LYS A 120 28.64 -10.59 -26.31
C LYS A 120 28.64 -12.12 -26.22
N ARG A 121 28.54 -12.66 -25.01
CA ARG A 121 28.46 -14.12 -24.78
C ARG A 121 27.16 -14.70 -25.32
N ALA A 122 26.02 -14.03 -25.14
CA ALA A 122 24.72 -14.50 -25.61
C ALA A 122 24.60 -14.53 -27.14
N LYS A 123 25.21 -13.56 -27.84
CA LYS A 123 25.12 -13.37 -29.30
C LYS A 123 25.51 -14.63 -30.09
N GLU A 124 26.56 -15.32 -29.67
CA GLU A 124 27.05 -16.52 -30.36
C GLU A 124 26.03 -17.68 -30.31
N PHE A 125 25.49 -17.97 -29.12
CA PHE A 125 24.50 -19.03 -28.93
C PHE A 125 23.19 -18.71 -29.67
N MET A 126 22.74 -17.44 -29.61
CA MET A 126 21.54 -16.99 -30.31
C MET A 126 21.65 -17.13 -31.83
N ASN A 127 22.79 -16.79 -32.42
CA ASN A 127 23.03 -16.93 -33.85
C ASN A 127 22.99 -18.40 -34.33
N GLN A 128 23.43 -19.31 -33.47
CA GLN A 128 23.43 -20.76 -33.70
C GLN A 128 22.06 -21.41 -33.42
N GLY A 129 21.08 -20.67 -32.88
CA GLY A 129 19.79 -21.23 -32.48
C GLY A 129 19.84 -22.07 -31.18
N LYS A 130 20.94 -22.00 -30.43
CA LYS A 130 21.13 -22.72 -29.17
C LYS A 130 20.66 -21.90 -27.97
N LEU A 131 20.43 -22.58 -26.84
CA LEU A 131 20.14 -21.90 -25.57
C LEU A 131 21.40 -21.20 -25.05
N VAL A 132 21.22 -19.98 -24.54
CA VAL A 132 22.26 -19.25 -23.79
C VAL A 132 22.49 -19.96 -22.46
N PRO A 133 23.72 -20.01 -21.92
CA PRO A 133 24.01 -20.64 -20.64
C PRO A 133 23.08 -20.18 -19.50
N ASP A 134 22.64 -21.15 -18.70
CA ASP A 134 21.58 -20.94 -17.70
C ASP A 134 21.96 -19.93 -16.62
N ASP A 135 23.23 -19.89 -16.20
CA ASP A 135 23.75 -18.97 -15.20
C ASP A 135 23.53 -17.49 -15.59
N VAL A 136 23.71 -17.17 -16.86
CA VAL A 136 23.49 -15.83 -17.41
C VAL A 136 22.00 -15.48 -17.37
N VAL A 137 21.14 -16.37 -17.87
CA VAL A 137 19.71 -16.09 -18.00
C VAL A 137 19.03 -16.04 -16.64
N VAL A 138 19.37 -16.95 -15.72
CA VAL A 138 18.84 -16.98 -14.34
C VAL A 138 19.16 -15.67 -13.62
N SER A 139 20.41 -15.20 -13.70
CA SER A 139 20.85 -13.99 -13.00
C SER A 139 20.12 -12.75 -13.53
N MET A 140 19.98 -12.64 -14.84
CA MET A 140 19.29 -11.53 -15.51
C MET A 140 17.80 -11.50 -15.17
N VAL A 141 17.12 -12.65 -15.23
CA VAL A 141 15.70 -12.77 -14.87
C VAL A 141 15.48 -12.46 -13.39
N LYS A 142 16.35 -12.98 -12.50
CA LYS A 142 16.30 -12.69 -11.07
C LYS A 142 16.39 -11.19 -10.78
N GLN A 143 17.34 -10.49 -11.39
CA GLN A 143 17.49 -9.04 -11.22
C GLN A 143 16.24 -8.30 -11.69
N ARG A 144 15.68 -8.68 -12.85
CA ARG A 144 14.46 -8.05 -13.37
C ARG A 144 13.26 -8.25 -12.45
N LEU A 145 13.12 -9.44 -11.86
CA LEU A 145 12.02 -9.80 -10.95
C LEU A 145 12.08 -9.10 -9.58
N GLN A 146 13.24 -8.56 -9.19
CA GLN A 146 13.43 -7.85 -7.92
C GLN A 146 13.11 -6.36 -8.00
N LEU A 147 12.84 -5.82 -9.20
CA LEU A 147 12.53 -4.41 -9.37
C LEU A 147 11.14 -4.07 -8.79
N PRO A 148 10.95 -2.86 -8.22
CA PRO A 148 9.70 -2.48 -7.55
C PRO A 148 8.45 -2.65 -8.41
N ASP A 149 8.53 -2.27 -9.70
CA ASP A 149 7.43 -2.39 -10.66
C ASP A 149 6.91 -3.82 -10.78
N VAL A 150 7.82 -4.81 -10.74
CA VAL A 150 7.48 -6.23 -10.80
C VAL A 150 6.94 -6.74 -9.48
N CYS A 151 7.54 -6.33 -8.36
CA CYS A 151 7.11 -6.74 -7.03
C CYS A 151 5.68 -6.28 -6.72
N GLU A 152 5.29 -5.10 -7.22
CA GLU A 152 3.99 -4.48 -6.98
C GLU A 152 2.91 -5.00 -7.95
N ALA A 153 3.18 -5.01 -9.25
CA ALA A 153 2.20 -5.38 -10.27
C ALA A 153 2.07 -6.90 -10.48
N GLY A 154 3.14 -7.65 -10.20
CA GLY A 154 3.29 -9.05 -10.59
C GLY A 154 3.97 -9.19 -11.96
N TRP A 155 4.39 -10.41 -12.28
CA TRP A 155 5.16 -10.70 -13.49
C TRP A 155 4.49 -11.68 -14.43
N LEU A 156 4.75 -11.49 -15.71
CA LEU A 156 4.47 -12.43 -16.78
C LEU A 156 5.79 -12.85 -17.44
N LEU A 157 6.27 -14.06 -17.14
CA LEU A 157 7.47 -14.62 -17.76
C LEU A 157 7.12 -15.29 -19.09
N ASP A 158 7.69 -14.78 -20.18
CA ASP A 158 7.51 -15.30 -21.54
C ASP A 158 8.70 -16.14 -21.97
N GLY A 159 8.43 -17.44 -22.19
CA GLY A 159 9.39 -18.36 -22.76
C GLY A 159 10.60 -18.63 -21.86
N TYR A 160 10.40 -18.58 -20.54
CA TYR A 160 11.36 -18.97 -19.51
C TYR A 160 10.59 -19.61 -18.33
N PRO A 161 11.05 -20.73 -17.75
CA PRO A 161 12.27 -21.49 -18.06
C PRO A 161 12.17 -22.36 -19.34
N ARG A 162 13.32 -22.72 -19.91
CA ARG A 162 13.46 -23.59 -21.11
C ARG A 162 14.26 -24.88 -20.88
N SER A 163 14.86 -25.03 -19.71
CA SER A 163 15.59 -26.24 -19.30
C SER A 163 15.24 -26.59 -17.84
N LEU A 164 15.47 -27.85 -17.45
CA LEU A 164 15.24 -28.31 -16.09
C LEU A 164 16.07 -27.52 -15.06
N SER A 165 17.33 -27.24 -15.38
CA SER A 165 18.25 -26.45 -14.55
C SER A 165 17.75 -25.03 -14.32
N GLN A 166 17.18 -24.37 -15.32
CA GLN A 166 16.54 -23.05 -15.15
C GLN A 166 15.32 -23.12 -14.24
N ALA A 167 14.47 -24.14 -14.39
CA ALA A 167 13.30 -24.34 -13.55
C ALA A 167 13.70 -24.62 -12.08
N GLN A 168 14.71 -25.46 -11.86
CA GLN A 168 15.27 -25.74 -10.53
C GLN A 168 15.90 -24.51 -9.89
N ALA A 169 16.59 -23.67 -10.68
CA ALA A 169 17.16 -22.42 -10.18
C ALA A 169 16.08 -21.45 -9.70
N LEU A 170 14.95 -21.35 -10.41
CA LEU A 170 13.80 -20.56 -9.97
C LEU A 170 13.16 -21.11 -8.68
N GLU A 171 13.00 -22.42 -8.57
CA GLU A 171 12.50 -23.07 -7.34
C GLU A 171 13.43 -22.81 -6.15
N ALA A 172 14.75 -22.90 -6.34
CA ALA A 172 15.73 -22.58 -5.30
C ALA A 172 15.64 -21.12 -4.82
N LEU A 173 15.26 -20.20 -5.71
CA LEU A 173 15.01 -18.80 -5.41
C LEU A 173 13.60 -18.53 -4.86
N LYS A 174 12.77 -19.57 -4.70
CA LYS A 174 11.35 -19.48 -4.31
C LYS A 174 10.51 -18.63 -5.26
N ILE A 175 10.88 -18.60 -6.54
CA ILE A 175 10.16 -17.91 -7.60
C ILE A 175 9.30 -18.93 -8.34
N ARG A 176 8.02 -19.03 -7.94
CA ARG A 176 7.09 -20.00 -8.52
C ARG A 176 5.87 -19.28 -9.12
N PRO A 177 5.42 -19.64 -10.33
CA PRO A 177 4.20 -19.08 -10.90
C PRO A 177 2.97 -19.62 -10.19
N GLN A 178 1.92 -18.80 -10.16
CA GLN A 178 0.57 -19.21 -9.79
C GLN A 178 -0.10 -20.02 -10.90
N LEU A 179 0.20 -19.68 -12.16
CA LEU A 179 -0.28 -20.36 -13.35
C LEU A 179 0.86 -20.51 -14.36
N PHE A 180 1.01 -21.71 -14.91
CA PHE A 180 1.90 -22.01 -16.01
C PHE A 180 1.05 -22.32 -17.25
N ILE A 181 1.01 -21.42 -18.22
CA ILE A 181 0.22 -21.55 -19.43
C ILE A 181 1.07 -22.22 -20.51
N LEU A 182 0.62 -23.35 -21.05
CA LEU A 182 1.25 -24.03 -22.16
C LEU A 182 0.42 -23.85 -23.43
N LEU A 183 0.98 -23.16 -24.43
CA LEU A 183 0.37 -23.02 -25.76
C LEU A 183 0.81 -24.15 -26.68
N GLU A 184 -0.14 -24.99 -27.07
CA GLU A 184 0.07 -26.10 -28.01
C GLU A 184 -0.40 -25.70 -29.41
N VAL A 185 0.45 -25.96 -30.40
CA VAL A 185 0.15 -25.69 -31.82
C VAL A 185 0.82 -26.81 -32.64
N PRO A 186 0.15 -27.37 -33.65
CA PRO A 186 0.73 -28.36 -34.56
C PRO A 186 2.02 -27.86 -35.24
N GLU A 187 3.01 -28.76 -35.42
CA GLU A 187 4.34 -28.41 -35.92
C GLU A 187 4.35 -27.80 -37.33
N ASP A 188 3.50 -28.33 -38.21
CA ASP A 188 3.32 -27.84 -39.58
C ASP A 188 2.88 -26.37 -39.60
N VAL A 189 1.94 -26.01 -38.72
CA VAL A 189 1.47 -24.63 -38.54
C VAL A 189 2.57 -23.73 -37.96
N LEU A 190 3.38 -24.23 -37.03
CA LEU A 190 4.47 -23.47 -36.43
C LEU A 190 5.56 -23.12 -37.45
N ILE A 191 5.94 -24.06 -38.31
CA ILE A 191 6.94 -23.84 -39.36
C ILE A 191 6.41 -22.80 -40.36
N GLU A 192 5.16 -22.92 -40.81
CA GLU A 192 4.52 -21.95 -41.70
C GLU A 192 4.56 -20.53 -41.09
N ARG A 193 4.21 -20.41 -39.79
CA ARG A 193 4.20 -19.13 -39.06
C ARG A 193 5.59 -18.50 -38.93
N VAL A 194 6.65 -19.28 -38.75
CA VAL A 194 8.03 -18.75 -38.68
C VAL A 194 8.46 -18.23 -40.04
N VAL A 195 8.31 -19.03 -41.09
CA VAL A 195 8.76 -18.70 -42.44
C VAL A 195 8.02 -17.48 -43.00
N GLY A 196 6.74 -17.32 -42.65
CA GLY A 196 5.90 -16.19 -43.06
C GLY A 196 6.12 -14.89 -42.28
N ARG A 197 6.90 -14.91 -41.18
CA ARG A 197 7.09 -13.74 -40.30
C ARG A 197 8.01 -12.69 -40.92
N ARG A 198 7.65 -11.42 -40.77
CA ARG A 198 8.41 -10.25 -41.23
C ARG A 198 8.51 -9.20 -40.14
N LEU A 199 9.57 -8.41 -40.15
CA LEU A 199 9.84 -7.33 -39.21
C LEU A 199 9.97 -6.02 -40.00
N ASP A 200 9.26 -4.98 -39.57
CA ASP A 200 9.55 -3.61 -40.02
C ASP A 200 10.75 -3.07 -39.22
N PRO A 201 11.90 -2.79 -39.85
CA PRO A 201 13.09 -2.30 -39.14
C PRO A 201 12.91 -0.89 -38.56
N VAL A 202 11.96 -0.11 -39.07
CA VAL A 202 11.71 1.28 -38.63
C VAL A 202 10.82 1.32 -37.40
N THR A 203 9.71 0.57 -37.42
CA THR A 203 8.72 0.58 -36.33
C THR A 203 8.90 -0.54 -35.32
N GLY A 204 9.69 -1.57 -35.64
CA GLY A 204 9.82 -2.78 -34.84
C GLY A 204 8.59 -3.70 -34.88
N LYS A 205 7.53 -3.34 -35.62
CA LYS A 205 6.30 -4.14 -35.73
C LYS A 205 6.53 -5.44 -36.50
N ILE A 206 5.90 -6.51 -36.03
CA ILE A 206 5.94 -7.82 -36.67
C ILE A 206 4.72 -7.98 -37.57
N TYR A 207 4.96 -8.42 -38.80
CA TYR A 207 3.95 -8.75 -39.81
C TYR A 207 4.03 -10.24 -40.18
N HIS A 208 2.99 -10.73 -40.84
CA HIS A 208 2.98 -12.06 -41.41
C HIS A 208 2.38 -12.03 -42.81
N LEU A 209 3.06 -12.60 -43.81
CA LEU A 209 2.66 -12.52 -45.22
C LEU A 209 1.20 -12.94 -45.49
N LYS A 210 0.75 -14.02 -44.83
CA LYS A 210 -0.61 -14.56 -44.94
C LYS A 210 -1.61 -14.01 -43.91
N TYR A 211 -1.26 -14.06 -42.62
CA TYR A 211 -2.21 -13.80 -41.52
C TYR A 211 -2.32 -12.33 -41.08
N PHE A 212 -1.30 -11.52 -41.35
CA PHE A 212 -1.29 -10.09 -40.97
C PHE A 212 -0.36 -9.32 -41.92
N PRO A 213 -0.76 -9.15 -43.20
CA PRO A 213 0.04 -8.42 -44.17
C PRO A 213 0.05 -6.92 -43.85
N PRO A 214 1.12 -6.20 -44.21
CA PRO A 214 1.16 -4.74 -44.08
C PRO A 214 0.11 -4.09 -44.99
N GLU A 215 -0.69 -3.18 -44.44
CA GLU A 215 -1.69 -2.40 -45.19
C GLU A 215 -1.05 -1.31 -46.07
N ASP A 216 0.09 -0.77 -45.62
CA ASP A 216 0.83 0.28 -46.30
C ASP A 216 1.90 -0.31 -47.25
N PRO A 217 1.87 0.03 -48.56
CA PRO A 217 2.87 -0.41 -49.53
C PRO A 217 4.31 -0.05 -49.18
N GLU A 218 4.55 1.09 -48.53
CA GLU A 218 5.89 1.51 -48.12
C GLU A 218 6.44 0.64 -46.99
N VAL A 219 5.56 0.27 -46.05
CA VAL A 219 5.90 -0.68 -44.98
C VAL A 219 6.19 -2.04 -45.60
N ALA A 220 5.39 -2.49 -46.57
CA ALA A 220 5.55 -3.77 -47.24
C ALA A 220 6.92 -3.91 -47.93
N ALA A 221 7.38 -2.86 -48.62
CA ALA A 221 8.64 -2.87 -49.35
C ALA A 221 9.89 -2.94 -48.44
N ARG A 222 9.80 -2.45 -47.20
CA ARG A 222 10.93 -2.40 -46.26
C ARG A 222 10.96 -3.55 -45.24
N LEU A 223 9.99 -4.47 -45.29
CA LEU A 223 9.93 -5.60 -44.39
C LEU A 223 11.13 -6.54 -44.58
N ILE A 224 11.78 -6.92 -43.48
CA ILE A 224 12.88 -7.88 -43.48
C ILE A 224 12.50 -9.17 -42.76
N GLN A 225 13.11 -10.28 -43.16
CA GLN A 225 13.07 -11.52 -42.39
C GLN A 225 14.22 -11.52 -41.38
N ARG A 226 13.96 -11.94 -40.14
CA ARG A 226 15.03 -12.05 -39.15
C ARG A 226 15.99 -13.17 -39.55
N SER A 227 17.27 -13.04 -39.19
CA SER A 227 18.29 -14.04 -39.49
C SER A 227 18.06 -15.40 -38.81
N ASP A 228 17.18 -15.47 -37.80
CA ASP A 228 16.76 -16.68 -37.10
C ASP A 228 15.43 -17.28 -37.60
N ASP A 229 14.76 -16.65 -38.57
CA ASP A 229 13.44 -17.06 -39.09
C ASP A 229 13.53 -17.95 -40.34
N THR A 230 14.55 -18.80 -40.43
CA THR A 230 14.66 -19.81 -41.50
C THR A 230 14.06 -21.14 -41.07
N GLU A 231 13.52 -21.91 -42.03
CA GLU A 231 12.93 -23.23 -41.77
C GLU A 231 13.89 -24.17 -41.03
N LYS A 232 15.15 -24.26 -41.47
CA LYS A 232 16.18 -25.08 -40.82
C LYS A 232 16.41 -24.69 -39.34
N LYS A 233 16.44 -23.39 -39.04
CA LYS A 233 16.60 -22.90 -37.66
C LYS A 233 15.33 -23.08 -36.84
N ALA A 234 14.16 -22.95 -37.47
CA ALA A 234 12.88 -23.21 -36.83
C ALA A 234 12.77 -24.66 -36.36
N MET A 235 13.15 -25.62 -37.22
CA MET A 235 13.18 -27.04 -36.88
C MET A 235 14.15 -27.35 -35.73
N GLU A 236 15.36 -26.79 -35.75
CA GLU A 236 16.33 -27.00 -34.66
C GLU A 236 15.78 -26.49 -33.31
N ARG A 237 15.17 -25.30 -33.30
CA ARG A 237 14.55 -24.73 -32.10
C ARG A 237 13.35 -25.54 -31.63
N LEU A 238 12.58 -26.11 -32.56
CA LEU A 238 11.44 -26.97 -32.25
C LEU A 238 11.89 -28.29 -31.62
N ARG A 239 12.97 -28.89 -32.15
CA ARG A 239 13.60 -30.08 -31.58
C ARG A 239 14.06 -29.84 -30.14
N THR A 240 14.86 -28.80 -29.92
CA THR A 240 15.35 -28.44 -28.56
C THR A 240 14.20 -28.13 -27.60
N TYR A 241 13.11 -27.52 -28.10
CA TYR A 241 11.92 -27.29 -27.29
C TYR A 241 11.29 -28.61 -26.82
N HIS A 242 11.06 -29.57 -27.73
CA HIS A 242 10.45 -30.86 -27.38
C HIS A 242 11.34 -31.72 -26.48
N GLU A 243 12.65 -31.72 -26.70
CA GLU A 243 13.62 -32.45 -25.86
C GLU A 243 13.57 -32.00 -24.39
N ASN A 244 13.37 -30.69 -24.15
CA ASN A 244 13.38 -30.12 -22.80
C ASN A 244 11.98 -30.00 -22.18
N LEU A 245 10.91 -30.03 -22.98
CA LEU A 245 9.56 -29.72 -22.55
C LEU A 245 9.12 -30.61 -21.38
N ALA A 246 9.27 -31.92 -21.51
CA ALA A 246 8.85 -32.88 -20.50
C ALA A 246 9.53 -32.62 -19.14
N SER A 247 10.82 -32.30 -19.14
CA SER A 247 11.59 -32.01 -17.92
C SER A 247 11.22 -30.67 -17.29
N VAL A 248 10.78 -29.68 -18.07
CA VAL A 248 10.29 -28.41 -17.51
C VAL A 248 8.89 -28.57 -16.93
N LEU A 249 8.00 -29.27 -17.63
CA LEU A 249 6.62 -29.47 -17.20
C LEU A 249 6.53 -30.23 -15.86
N SER A 250 7.43 -31.20 -15.63
CA SER A 250 7.45 -31.99 -14.39
C SER A 250 7.65 -31.15 -13.12
N VAL A 251 8.28 -29.97 -13.22
CA VAL A 251 8.48 -29.05 -12.08
C VAL A 251 7.18 -28.31 -11.71
N TYR A 252 6.32 -28.05 -12.70
CA TYR A 252 5.14 -27.19 -12.57
C TYR A 252 3.80 -27.92 -12.72
N GLU A 253 3.78 -29.26 -12.64
CA GLU A 253 2.56 -30.10 -12.82
C GLU A 253 1.34 -29.59 -12.03
N SER A 254 1.56 -29.04 -10.85
CA SER A 254 0.49 -28.52 -9.98
C SER A 254 -0.21 -27.25 -10.50
N CYS A 255 0.38 -26.50 -11.43
CA CYS A 255 -0.16 -25.22 -11.90
C CYS A 255 -0.22 -25.08 -13.44
N ILE A 256 -0.02 -26.16 -14.18
CA ILE A 256 -0.08 -26.14 -15.65
C ILE A 256 -1.54 -26.02 -16.16
N LYS A 257 -1.72 -25.17 -17.17
CA LYS A 257 -2.93 -25.05 -17.98
C LYS A 257 -2.56 -25.05 -19.46
N THR A 258 -3.01 -26.08 -20.17
CA THR A 258 -2.79 -26.22 -21.61
C THR A 258 -3.89 -25.50 -22.39
N VAL A 259 -3.50 -24.78 -23.45
CA VAL A 259 -4.40 -24.04 -24.35
C VAL A 259 -4.02 -24.38 -25.78
N ASP A 260 -5.01 -24.74 -26.59
CA ASP A 260 -4.85 -24.87 -28.04
C ASP A 260 -4.68 -23.48 -28.67
N GLY A 261 -3.49 -23.23 -29.21
CA GLY A 261 -3.08 -22.00 -29.89
C GLY A 261 -3.29 -22.01 -31.41
N ASN A 262 -3.92 -23.05 -31.97
CA ASN A 262 -4.30 -23.13 -33.38
C ASN A 262 -5.71 -22.55 -33.66
N ARG A 263 -6.11 -21.55 -32.88
CA ARG A 263 -7.39 -20.85 -32.98
C ARG A 263 -7.19 -19.34 -33.13
N PRO A 264 -8.23 -18.57 -33.49
CA PRO A 264 -8.14 -17.11 -33.56
C PRO A 264 -7.63 -16.49 -32.26
N LYS A 265 -6.82 -15.43 -32.37
CA LYS A 265 -6.14 -14.79 -31.22
C LYS A 265 -7.07 -14.44 -30.06
N SER A 266 -8.31 -14.03 -30.35
CA SER A 266 -9.33 -13.65 -29.37
C SER A 266 -9.89 -14.84 -28.59
N GLU A 267 -10.03 -16.00 -29.24
CA GLU A 267 -10.51 -17.23 -28.58
C GLU A 267 -9.43 -17.82 -27.68
N VAL A 268 -8.19 -17.88 -28.18
CA VAL A 268 -7.03 -18.30 -27.38
C VAL A 268 -6.88 -17.40 -26.13
N PHE A 269 -7.02 -16.09 -26.32
CA PHE A 269 -7.01 -15.15 -25.20
C PHE A 269 -8.21 -15.35 -24.27
N GLY A 270 -9.38 -15.65 -24.81
CA GLY A 270 -10.59 -15.99 -24.04
C GLY A 270 -10.31 -17.11 -23.04
N ASP A 271 -9.75 -18.22 -23.49
CA ASP A 271 -9.42 -19.38 -22.64
C ASP A 271 -8.36 -19.05 -21.58
N ILE A 272 -7.27 -18.40 -21.99
CA ILE A 272 -6.23 -17.92 -21.08
C ILE A 272 -6.83 -17.01 -20.02
N SER A 273 -7.65 -16.06 -20.44
CA SER A 273 -8.29 -15.10 -19.57
C SER A 273 -9.28 -15.77 -18.63
N SER A 274 -9.95 -16.85 -19.05
CA SER A 274 -10.80 -17.65 -18.17
C SER A 274 -9.98 -18.32 -17.07
N PHE A 275 -8.83 -18.90 -17.39
CA PHE A 275 -7.95 -19.51 -16.37
C PHE A 275 -7.39 -18.47 -15.40
N LEU A 276 -6.96 -17.31 -15.91
CA LEU A 276 -6.48 -16.21 -15.08
C LEU A 276 -7.60 -15.64 -14.22
N ASP A 277 -8.80 -15.43 -14.78
CA ASP A 277 -9.96 -14.91 -14.06
C ASP A 277 -10.46 -15.92 -13.02
N ASP A 278 -10.42 -17.22 -13.30
CA ASP A 278 -10.78 -18.27 -12.35
C ASP A 278 -9.76 -18.40 -11.24
N HIS A 279 -8.46 -18.27 -11.55
CA HIS A 279 -7.43 -18.20 -10.52
C HIS A 279 -7.56 -16.93 -9.69
N ILE A 280 -7.85 -15.78 -10.30
CA ILE A 280 -8.13 -14.54 -9.58
C ILE A 280 -9.39 -14.73 -8.74
N LYS A 281 -10.48 -15.30 -9.24
CA LYS A 281 -11.71 -15.58 -8.47
C LYS A 281 -11.48 -16.61 -7.37
N ALA A 282 -10.64 -17.62 -7.59
CA ALA A 282 -10.27 -18.62 -6.59
C ALA A 282 -9.37 -18.01 -5.52
N ALA A 283 -8.37 -17.24 -5.92
CA ALA A 283 -7.59 -16.38 -5.03
C ALA A 283 -8.52 -15.42 -4.30
N THR A 284 -9.54 -14.84 -4.94
CA THR A 284 -10.60 -14.00 -4.35
C THR A 284 -11.73 -14.82 -3.72
N LYS A 285 -11.66 -16.14 -3.64
CA LYS A 285 -12.54 -17.01 -2.84
C LYS A 285 -11.80 -17.53 -1.60
N VAL A 286 -10.49 -17.65 -1.71
CA VAL A 286 -9.52 -17.85 -0.62
C VAL A 286 -9.20 -16.51 0.07
N SER A 287 -9.31 -15.40 -0.66
CA SER A 287 -9.08 -14.00 -0.24
C SER A 287 -10.32 -13.10 -0.34
N LYS A 288 -11.46 -13.60 -0.83
CA LYS A 288 -12.68 -13.28 -0.09
C LYS A 288 -12.39 -13.93 1.24
N PRO A 289 -12.37 -13.18 2.35
CA PRO A 289 -12.44 -13.87 3.61
C PRO A 289 -13.62 -14.82 3.42
N LYS A 290 -13.41 -16.08 3.78
CA LYS A 290 -14.51 -16.84 4.37
C LYS A 290 -15.29 -15.79 5.15
N GLN A 291 -16.59 -15.66 4.94
CA GLN A 291 -17.38 -14.87 5.87
C GLN A 291 -17.42 -15.60 7.24
N ASP A 292 -16.28 -16.04 7.75
CA ASP A 292 -15.75 -15.52 8.99
C ASP A 292 -15.41 -14.03 8.74
N SER A 293 -16.38 -13.15 8.41
CA SER A 293 -16.78 -12.17 9.43
C SER A 293 -16.17 -12.59 10.75
N TRP A 294 -15.20 -11.84 11.25
CA TRP A 294 -14.89 -11.94 12.66
C TRP A 294 -16.25 -11.88 13.37
N ARG A 295 -16.76 -13.02 13.88
CA ARG A 295 -18.09 -13.08 14.51
C ARG A 295 -17.98 -12.58 15.95
N GLY A 296 -17.11 -11.59 16.17
CA GLY A 296 -16.68 -11.15 17.48
C GLY A 296 -15.50 -10.18 17.41
N MET A 297 -14.99 -9.83 18.58
CA MET A 297 -13.92 -8.86 18.76
C MET A 297 -12.53 -9.54 18.67
N PRO A 298 -11.47 -8.81 18.28
CA PRO A 298 -10.13 -9.37 18.29
C PRO A 298 -9.61 -9.84 19.64
N THR A 299 -8.81 -10.89 19.59
CA THR A 299 -8.17 -11.52 20.76
C THR A 299 -6.69 -11.20 20.78
N LYS A 300 -6.03 -11.49 21.90
CA LYS A 300 -4.61 -11.20 22.18
C LYS A 300 -4.31 -9.70 22.07
N LEU A 301 -5.23 -8.85 22.52
CA LEU A 301 -5.08 -7.39 22.49
C LEU A 301 -3.99 -6.85 23.44
N ASN A 302 -3.48 -7.71 24.33
CA ASN A 302 -2.27 -7.48 25.12
C ASN A 302 -0.96 -7.77 24.37
N SER A 303 -1.01 -8.51 23.26
CA SER A 303 0.17 -8.85 22.47
C SER A 303 0.55 -7.68 21.57
N ILE A 304 1.84 -7.43 21.51
CA ILE A 304 2.41 -6.30 20.81
C ILE A 304 3.72 -6.79 20.16
N PRO A 305 3.93 -6.60 18.85
CA PRO A 305 3.05 -5.88 17.94
C PRO A 305 1.78 -6.67 17.55
N HIS A 306 0.69 -5.97 17.24
CA HIS A 306 -0.55 -6.56 16.72
C HIS A 306 -0.32 -7.08 15.31
N SER A 307 -0.94 -8.23 14.99
CA SER A 307 -0.92 -8.75 13.62
C SER A 307 -1.63 -7.80 12.67
N ARG A 308 -1.33 -7.90 11.37
CA ARG A 308 -1.98 -7.08 10.35
C ARG A 308 -3.49 -7.27 10.36
N GLU A 309 -3.98 -8.49 10.61
CA GLU A 309 -5.43 -8.76 10.68
C GLU A 309 -6.11 -8.00 11.82
N ILE A 310 -5.48 -7.92 13.00
CA ILE A 310 -6.00 -7.16 14.14
C ILE A 310 -6.04 -5.66 13.80
N ARG A 311 -4.98 -5.11 13.20
CA ARG A 311 -4.93 -3.71 12.77
C ARG A 311 -6.02 -3.40 11.73
N GLU A 312 -6.16 -4.24 10.70
CA GLU A 312 -7.17 -4.07 9.65
C GLU A 312 -8.61 -4.11 10.20
N TYR A 313 -8.89 -4.91 11.24
CA TYR A 313 -10.18 -4.88 11.93
C TYR A 313 -10.49 -3.48 12.46
N PHE A 314 -9.57 -2.88 13.22
CA PHE A 314 -9.76 -1.55 13.79
C PHE A 314 -9.85 -0.46 12.71
N TYR A 315 -9.04 -0.55 11.67
CA TYR A 315 -9.06 0.42 10.57
C TYR A 315 -10.40 0.39 9.84
N THR A 316 -10.89 -0.80 9.51
CA THR A 316 -12.18 -0.99 8.83
C THR A 316 -13.32 -0.42 9.69
N GLU A 317 -13.31 -0.73 10.99
CA GLU A 317 -14.33 -0.28 11.93
C GLU A 317 -14.36 1.24 12.09
N VAL A 318 -13.19 1.88 12.18
CA VAL A 318 -13.07 3.34 12.24
C VAL A 318 -13.55 3.97 10.93
N CYS A 319 -13.07 3.48 9.78
CA CYS A 319 -13.45 4.01 8.47
C CYS A 319 -14.95 3.88 8.21
N GLU A 320 -15.57 2.75 8.55
CA GLU A 320 -17.02 2.56 8.45
C GLU A 320 -17.80 3.51 9.37
N GLY A 321 -17.42 3.58 10.66
CA GLY A 321 -18.10 4.44 11.62
C GLY A 321 -18.03 5.93 11.27
N VAL A 322 -16.86 6.39 10.82
CA VAL A 322 -16.66 7.78 10.36
C VAL A 322 -17.42 8.04 9.06
N ARG A 323 -17.35 7.13 8.07
CA ARG A 323 -18.06 7.28 6.79
C ARG A 323 -19.56 7.42 7.01
N ASN A 324 -20.17 6.50 7.76
CA ASN A 324 -21.60 6.53 8.06
C ASN A 324 -22.01 7.84 8.74
N ALA A 325 -21.22 8.32 9.70
CA ALA A 325 -21.51 9.58 10.39
C ALA A 325 -21.43 10.80 9.44
N VAL A 326 -20.44 10.84 8.55
CA VAL A 326 -20.32 11.90 7.54
C VAL A 326 -21.47 11.85 6.52
N GLU A 327 -21.87 10.66 6.08
CA GLU A 327 -23.00 10.45 5.16
C GLU A 327 -24.33 10.89 5.77
N ASP A 328 -24.50 10.70 7.09
CA ASP A 328 -25.66 11.18 7.86
C ASP A 328 -25.60 12.68 8.19
N GLY A 329 -24.61 13.41 7.66
CA GLY A 329 -24.50 14.87 7.77
C GLY A 329 -23.88 15.36 9.06
N LEU A 330 -23.18 14.50 9.81
CA LEU A 330 -22.44 14.93 11.01
C LEU A 330 -21.07 15.50 10.63
N HIS A 331 -20.76 16.69 11.14
CA HIS A 331 -19.54 17.42 10.76
C HIS A 331 -18.46 17.48 11.84
N LYS A 332 -18.82 17.42 13.13
CA LYS A 332 -17.84 17.38 14.23
C LYS A 332 -17.73 15.96 14.78
N LEU A 333 -16.72 15.23 14.33
CA LEU A 333 -16.56 13.79 14.63
C LEU A 333 -15.32 13.51 15.47
N LYS A 334 -15.41 12.53 16.37
CA LYS A 334 -14.30 12.08 17.20
C LYS A 334 -14.17 10.56 17.20
N VAL A 335 -12.95 10.08 17.01
CA VAL A 335 -12.53 8.69 17.11
C VAL A 335 -11.69 8.53 18.37
N GLU A 336 -12.11 7.66 19.29
CA GLU A 336 -11.40 7.34 20.53
C GLU A 336 -10.96 5.86 20.52
N ILE A 337 -9.73 5.55 20.11
CA ILE A 337 -9.19 4.19 20.09
C ILE A 337 -7.94 4.08 20.95
N THR A 338 -8.05 3.40 22.10
CA THR A 338 -6.99 3.32 23.11
C THR A 338 -6.36 1.93 23.20
N ILE A 339 -6.22 1.22 22.08
CA ILE A 339 -5.38 0.01 22.06
C ILE A 339 -3.90 0.42 22.14
N PRO A 340 -3.02 -0.39 22.75
CA PRO A 340 -1.63 0.01 23.00
C PRO A 340 -0.86 0.55 21.79
N GLU A 341 -1.06 0.01 20.58
CA GLU A 341 -0.37 0.48 19.37
C GLU A 341 -0.93 1.78 18.77
N LEU A 342 -2.21 2.07 19.00
CA LEU A 342 -2.87 3.27 18.50
C LEU A 342 -2.94 4.37 19.55
N ASN A 343 -2.44 4.13 20.76
CA ASN A 343 -2.44 5.10 21.85
C ASN A 343 -1.08 5.80 21.98
N PRO A 344 -0.94 7.06 21.50
CA PRO A 344 0.31 7.80 21.60
C PRO A 344 0.73 8.12 23.05
N GLU A 345 -0.14 7.96 24.05
CA GLU A 345 0.23 8.12 25.47
C GLU A 345 1.12 6.97 25.97
N MET A 346 0.89 5.76 25.46
CA MET A 346 1.49 4.54 25.98
C MET A 346 2.76 4.14 25.23
N ASP A 347 2.84 4.44 23.93
CA ASP A 347 3.97 4.06 23.09
C ASP A 347 4.32 5.14 22.05
N VAL A 348 5.27 5.99 22.41
CA VAL A 348 5.78 7.07 21.56
C VAL A 348 6.48 6.54 20.30
N TYR A 349 6.99 5.30 20.32
CA TYR A 349 7.72 4.71 19.20
C TYR A 349 6.79 4.15 18.11
N ARG A 350 5.48 4.04 18.37
CA ARG A 350 4.49 3.46 17.46
C ARG A 350 3.49 4.43 16.84
N ALA A 351 3.85 5.71 16.73
CA ALA A 351 3.10 6.66 15.89
C ALA A 351 2.82 6.10 14.47
N GLY A 352 3.67 5.19 13.95
CA GLY A 352 3.47 4.47 12.69
C GLY A 352 2.10 3.80 12.51
N THR A 353 1.58 3.10 13.52
CA THR A 353 0.27 2.42 13.42
C THR A 353 -0.88 3.43 13.38
N LEU A 354 -0.75 4.52 14.14
CA LEU A 354 -1.72 5.63 14.09
C LEU A 354 -1.66 6.38 12.75
N LEU A 355 -0.46 6.57 12.20
CA LEU A 355 -0.26 7.16 10.87
C LEU A 355 -0.89 6.29 9.77
N GLU A 356 -0.77 4.96 9.89
CA GLU A 356 -1.42 4.00 8.99
C GLU A 356 -2.95 4.09 9.08
N LEU A 357 -3.53 4.15 10.29
CA LEU A 357 -4.97 4.37 10.47
C LEU A 357 -5.43 5.68 9.81
N VAL A 358 -4.71 6.78 10.03
CA VAL A 358 -5.04 8.09 9.45
C VAL A 358 -4.93 8.06 7.93
N ARG A 359 -3.93 7.34 7.38
CA ARG A 359 -3.78 7.11 5.94
C ARG A 359 -4.99 6.38 5.36
N GLU A 360 -5.38 5.26 5.96
CA GLU A 360 -6.55 4.47 5.52
C GLU A 360 -7.86 5.26 5.60
N LEU A 361 -8.02 6.07 6.65
CA LEU A 361 -9.17 6.95 6.81
C LEU A 361 -9.20 8.06 5.76
N ALA A 362 -8.07 8.69 5.48
CA ALA A 362 -7.99 9.71 4.43
C ALA A 362 -8.28 9.11 3.05
N PHE A 363 -7.77 7.92 2.75
CA PHE A 363 -8.05 7.24 1.49
C PHE A 363 -9.51 6.85 1.31
N THR A 364 -10.18 6.47 2.40
CA THR A 364 -11.62 6.18 2.37
C THR A 364 -12.39 7.31 1.67
N PHE A 365 -12.08 8.56 1.98
CA PHE A 365 -12.77 9.71 1.40
C PHE A 365 -12.12 10.23 0.11
N ALA A 366 -10.79 10.14 -0.01
CA ALA A 366 -10.09 10.53 -1.23
C ALA A 366 -10.51 9.67 -2.44
N ASN A 367 -10.78 8.38 -2.23
CA ASN A 367 -11.30 7.48 -3.26
C ASN A 367 -12.72 7.87 -3.71
N ASP A 368 -13.48 8.55 -2.86
CA ASP A 368 -14.79 9.13 -3.20
C ASP A 368 -14.64 10.53 -3.85
N GLY A 369 -13.42 10.94 -4.19
CA GLY A 369 -13.09 12.19 -4.85
C GLY A 369 -13.02 13.41 -3.92
N LYS A 370 -13.04 13.21 -2.60
CA LYS A 370 -12.93 14.31 -1.62
C LYS A 370 -11.48 14.75 -1.47
N ARG A 371 -11.28 16.06 -1.35
CA ARG A 371 -10.00 16.66 -0.95
C ARG A 371 -9.90 16.69 0.57
N VAL A 372 -9.12 15.75 1.10
CA VAL A 372 -8.90 15.53 2.53
C VAL A 372 -7.63 16.25 2.98
N LYS A 373 -7.75 17.07 4.01
CA LYS A 373 -6.61 17.69 4.68
C LYS A 373 -6.28 16.93 5.96
N VAL A 374 -5.13 16.27 5.99
CA VAL A 374 -4.60 15.60 7.19
C VAL A 374 -3.75 16.60 7.98
N CYS A 375 -4.25 17.01 9.13
CA CYS A 375 -3.63 18.01 9.98
C CYS A 375 -2.92 17.37 11.18
N VAL A 376 -1.70 17.83 11.40
CA VAL A 376 -0.89 17.48 12.56
C VAL A 376 -0.54 18.73 13.35
N GLN A 377 -0.34 18.56 14.65
CA GLN A 377 0.01 19.67 15.52
C GLN A 377 1.39 20.24 15.17
N GLY A 378 1.45 21.56 15.01
CA GLY A 378 2.71 22.30 14.86
C GLY A 378 3.39 22.62 16.19
N PRO A 379 4.59 23.23 16.17
CA PRO A 379 5.20 23.79 17.36
C PRO A 379 4.30 24.89 17.97
N MET A 380 4.13 24.87 19.29
CA MET A 380 3.32 25.83 20.03
C MET A 380 4.20 26.81 20.82
N GLY A 381 3.79 28.08 20.89
CA GLY A 381 4.51 29.14 21.60
C GLY A 381 5.56 29.88 20.75
N GLU A 382 6.05 31.01 21.29
CA GLU A 382 7.01 31.89 20.63
C GLU A 382 8.39 31.87 21.31
N GLY A 383 9.44 32.12 20.52
CA GLY A 383 10.81 32.25 21.01
C GLY A 383 11.35 30.98 21.69
N ILE A 384 12.08 31.16 22.81
CA ILE A 384 12.69 30.07 23.59
C ILE A 384 11.67 29.15 24.28
N PHE A 385 10.39 29.54 24.31
CA PHE A 385 9.30 28.78 24.90
C PHE A 385 8.50 27.98 23.86
N ARG A 386 8.99 27.92 22.61
CA ARG A 386 8.40 27.07 21.57
C ARG A 386 8.60 25.59 21.91
N GLY A 387 7.49 24.88 22.14
CA GLY A 387 7.47 23.46 22.46
C GLY A 387 6.59 22.66 21.50
N MET A 388 6.95 21.39 21.26
CA MET A 388 6.10 20.42 20.57
C MET A 388 5.90 19.22 21.51
N PRO A 389 4.71 18.60 21.58
CA PRO A 389 4.56 17.33 22.27
C PRO A 389 5.57 16.32 21.71
N LEU A 390 6.43 15.76 22.58
CA LEU A 390 7.48 14.83 22.17
C LEU A 390 6.91 13.64 21.40
N GLN A 391 5.67 13.24 21.73
CA GLN A 391 4.95 12.11 21.13
C GLN A 391 4.64 12.28 19.63
N LEU A 392 4.55 13.52 19.14
CA LEU A 392 4.20 13.83 17.75
C LEU A 392 5.34 14.46 16.96
N SER A 393 6.53 14.57 17.58
CA SER A 393 7.71 15.09 16.91
C SER A 393 8.07 14.25 15.68
N GLY A 394 8.17 14.91 14.51
CA GLY A 394 8.47 14.25 13.24
C GLY A 394 7.29 13.57 12.55
N SER A 395 6.11 13.47 13.17
CA SER A 395 4.90 12.87 12.57
C SER A 395 4.50 13.55 11.26
N ARG A 396 4.61 14.88 11.19
CA ARG A 396 4.43 15.66 9.94
C ARG A 396 5.36 15.18 8.83
N ARG A 397 6.66 15.09 9.13
CA ARG A 397 7.67 14.66 8.15
C ARG A 397 7.42 13.21 7.72
N MET A 398 6.98 12.35 8.65
CA MET A 398 6.59 10.98 8.33
C MET A 398 5.40 10.95 7.38
N LEU A 399 4.31 11.69 7.65
CA LEU A 399 3.20 11.80 6.71
C LEU A 399 3.67 12.34 5.35
N GLU A 400 4.62 13.26 5.32
CA GLU A 400 5.13 13.84 4.07
C GLU A 400 5.94 12.83 3.25
N VAL A 401 6.68 11.91 3.85
CA VAL A 401 7.46 10.88 3.12
C VAL A 401 6.73 9.54 3.03
N MET A 402 5.59 9.39 3.70
CA MET A 402 4.76 8.20 3.64
C MET A 402 4.28 7.99 2.21
N ASP A 403 4.22 6.74 1.79
CA ASP A 403 3.58 6.37 0.55
C ASP A 403 2.08 6.70 0.63
N TRP A 404 1.56 7.45 -0.35
CA TRP A 404 0.13 7.75 -0.51
C TRP A 404 -0.41 7.17 -1.82
N GLY A 405 0.18 6.09 -2.32
CA GLY A 405 -0.26 5.36 -3.50
C GLY A 405 0.17 5.99 -4.83
N ASP A 406 0.03 5.21 -5.91
CA ASP A 406 0.69 5.46 -7.21
C ASP A 406 0.04 6.54 -8.10
N TYR A 407 -1.06 7.16 -7.65
CA TYR A 407 -1.85 8.10 -8.47
C TYR A 407 -1.62 9.58 -8.16
N GLY A 408 -0.59 9.94 -7.39
CA GLY A 408 -0.41 11.33 -6.96
C GLY A 408 -1.58 11.81 -6.07
N ALA A 409 -2.18 10.89 -5.31
CA ALA A 409 -3.27 11.19 -4.39
C ALA A 409 -2.85 12.29 -3.41
N LYS A 410 -1.60 12.24 -2.92
CA LYS A 410 -0.99 13.35 -2.20
C LYS A 410 -0.73 14.54 -3.13
N GLY A 411 -1.27 15.70 -2.78
CA GLY A 411 -1.21 16.93 -3.59
C GLY A 411 -2.44 17.14 -4.50
N THR A 412 -3.17 16.06 -4.82
CA THR A 412 -4.41 16.13 -5.61
C THR A 412 -5.66 16.00 -4.73
N PHE A 413 -5.71 14.96 -3.90
CA PHE A 413 -6.84 14.60 -3.03
C PHE A 413 -6.48 14.56 -1.55
N VAL A 414 -5.21 14.37 -1.19
CA VAL A 414 -4.75 14.38 0.19
C VAL A 414 -3.67 15.42 0.38
N ASN A 415 -3.89 16.36 1.29
CA ASN A 415 -2.94 17.41 1.62
C ASN A 415 -2.58 17.33 3.10
N ILE A 416 -1.32 17.63 3.45
CA ILE A 416 -0.87 17.67 4.84
C ILE A 416 -0.83 19.12 5.30
N GLY A 417 -1.36 19.40 6.49
CA GLY A 417 -1.41 20.74 7.08
C GLY A 417 -1.05 20.78 8.56
N ALA A 418 -1.01 21.99 9.12
CA ALA A 418 -1.05 22.18 10.56
C ALA A 418 -2.49 22.29 11.07
N ILE A 419 -2.66 22.11 12.38
CA ILE A 419 -3.88 22.48 13.08
C ILE A 419 -3.85 24.00 13.28
N ALA A 420 -4.46 24.74 12.36
CA ALA A 420 -4.56 26.20 12.39
C ALA A 420 -5.65 26.67 11.41
N ALA A 421 -6.31 27.78 11.69
CA ALA A 421 -7.29 28.38 10.77
C ALA A 421 -6.67 28.77 9.41
N SER A 422 -5.39 29.18 9.40
CA SER A 422 -4.65 29.55 8.18
C SER A 422 -4.38 28.38 7.22
N ASP A 423 -4.54 27.13 7.69
CA ASP A 423 -4.31 25.91 6.90
C ASP A 423 -5.61 25.30 6.34
N VAL A 424 -6.73 26.02 6.47
CA VAL A 424 -8.05 25.67 5.95
C VAL A 424 -8.27 26.41 4.63
N PHE A 425 -8.25 25.69 3.51
CA PHE A 425 -8.49 26.28 2.18
C PHE A 425 -9.90 25.98 1.68
N GLU A 426 -10.47 26.85 0.85
CA GLU A 426 -11.80 26.63 0.24
C GLU A 426 -11.87 25.35 -0.61
N THR A 427 -10.72 24.91 -1.13
CA THR A 427 -10.63 23.67 -1.89
C THR A 427 -10.78 22.43 -1.01
N ASP A 428 -10.44 22.50 0.28
CA ASP A 428 -10.48 21.32 1.15
C ASP A 428 -11.93 20.95 1.48
N ASP A 429 -12.30 19.67 1.32
CA ASP A 429 -13.64 19.16 1.58
C ASP A 429 -13.82 18.69 3.02
N MET A 430 -12.74 18.27 3.69
CA MET A 430 -12.76 17.78 5.07
C MET A 430 -11.37 17.76 5.71
N PHE A 431 -11.35 17.63 7.05
CA PHE A 431 -10.14 17.71 7.87
C PHE A 431 -10.03 16.52 8.82
N ILE A 432 -8.88 15.84 8.83
CA ILE A 432 -8.55 14.78 9.78
C ILE A 432 -7.42 15.28 10.67
N LEU A 433 -7.70 15.45 11.96
CA LEU A 433 -6.77 15.99 12.94
C LEU A 433 -6.20 14.84 13.77
N MET A 434 -4.92 14.54 13.56
CA MET A 434 -4.24 13.43 14.21
C MET A 434 -3.76 13.81 15.61
N ALA A 435 -4.33 13.15 16.61
CA ALA A 435 -3.96 13.16 18.02
C ALA A 435 -3.60 14.53 18.61
N PRO A 436 -4.41 15.60 18.44
CA PRO A 436 -4.08 16.91 19.01
C PRO A 436 -3.87 16.84 20.53
N GLN A 437 -2.81 17.48 21.04
CA GLN A 437 -2.43 17.42 22.46
C GLN A 437 -2.10 18.81 23.02
N ASN A 438 -2.20 18.97 24.34
CA ASN A 438 -1.62 20.13 25.01
C ASN A 438 -0.10 20.01 25.11
N ALA A 439 0.62 21.14 25.09
CA ALA A 439 2.05 21.21 25.36
C ALA A 439 2.31 21.92 26.70
N VAL A 440 3.46 21.68 27.32
CA VAL A 440 3.80 22.37 28.58
C VAL A 440 3.79 23.89 28.33
N GLY A 441 2.92 24.61 29.02
CA GLY A 441 2.80 26.06 28.88
C GLY A 441 1.84 26.55 27.80
N ASN A 442 1.31 25.68 26.92
CA ASN A 442 0.49 26.07 25.77
C ASN A 442 -0.71 25.12 25.56
N CYS A 443 -1.88 25.69 25.27
CA CYS A 443 -3.14 24.98 25.09
C CYS A 443 -3.58 24.97 23.62
N ILE A 444 -3.79 23.80 23.01
CA ILE A 444 -4.12 23.70 21.57
C ILE A 444 -5.56 24.10 21.24
N ILE A 445 -6.36 24.41 22.26
CA ILE A 445 -7.80 24.59 22.12
C ILE A 445 -8.18 25.76 21.22
N GLU A 446 -7.41 26.84 21.26
CA GLU A 446 -7.67 28.03 20.45
C GLU A 446 -7.45 27.73 18.96
N ASP A 447 -6.37 27.01 18.63
CA ASP A 447 -6.09 26.56 17.26
C ASP A 447 -7.18 25.63 16.74
N LEU A 448 -7.66 24.70 17.59
CA LEU A 448 -8.75 23.79 17.25
C LEU A 448 -10.06 24.55 17.01
N GLN A 449 -10.42 25.49 17.88
CA GLN A 449 -11.63 26.30 17.73
C GLN A 449 -11.59 27.15 16.46
N ALA A 450 -10.46 27.82 16.21
CA ALA A 450 -10.28 28.64 15.03
C ALA A 450 -10.34 27.81 13.74
N MET A 451 -9.72 26.62 13.72
CA MET A 451 -9.78 25.71 12.59
C MET A 451 -11.19 25.17 12.33
N VAL A 452 -11.91 24.76 13.38
CA VAL A 452 -13.30 24.30 13.28
C VAL A 452 -14.22 25.41 12.78
N GLN A 453 -14.02 26.64 13.26
CA GLN A 453 -14.76 27.80 12.78
C GLN A 453 -14.48 28.08 11.30
N ALA A 454 -13.23 28.00 10.87
CA ALA A 454 -12.84 28.17 9.47
C ALA A 454 -13.35 27.01 8.57
N ALA A 455 -13.45 25.79 9.10
CA ALA A 455 -14.00 24.64 8.38
C ALA A 455 -15.49 24.81 8.07
N GLY A 456 -16.25 25.51 8.93
CA GLY A 456 -17.70 25.68 8.76
C GLY A 456 -18.44 24.34 8.88
N ASP A 457 -19.27 24.02 7.89
CA ASP A 457 -20.02 22.75 7.82
C ASP A 457 -19.21 21.59 7.22
N ARG A 458 -17.92 21.81 6.91
CA ARG A 458 -17.07 20.73 6.40
C ARG A 458 -16.67 19.79 7.54
N PRO A 459 -16.66 18.46 7.33
CA PRO A 459 -16.31 17.51 8.37
C PRO A 459 -14.91 17.75 8.96
N VAL A 460 -14.83 17.78 10.29
CA VAL A 460 -13.61 17.81 11.09
C VAL A 460 -13.61 16.58 12.00
N ILE A 461 -12.62 15.71 11.80
CA ILE A 461 -12.49 14.42 12.48
C ILE A 461 -11.29 14.48 13.43
N LEU A 462 -11.55 14.42 14.73
CA LEU A 462 -10.51 14.28 15.75
C LEU A 462 -10.17 12.81 15.95
N VAL A 463 -8.92 12.42 15.71
CA VAL A 463 -8.45 11.05 15.97
C VAL A 463 -7.61 11.05 17.24
N ASN A 464 -8.06 10.38 18.30
CA ASN A 464 -7.37 10.28 19.60
C ASN A 464 -6.92 11.63 20.22
N PRO A 465 -7.83 12.62 20.37
CA PRO A 465 -7.48 13.91 20.99
C PRO A 465 -7.09 13.74 22.48
N GLN A 466 -6.01 14.40 22.90
CA GLN A 466 -5.50 14.41 24.27
C GLN A 466 -5.53 15.81 24.86
N LEU A 467 -6.73 16.25 25.22
CA LEU A 467 -6.98 17.61 25.72
C LEU A 467 -7.01 17.69 27.25
N LYS A 468 -6.64 16.61 27.94
CA LYS A 468 -6.53 16.57 29.41
C LYS A 468 -5.28 17.32 29.89
N ASP A 469 -5.22 17.57 31.20
CA ASP A 469 -4.11 18.28 31.82
C ASP A 469 -2.82 17.46 31.73
N VAL A 470 -1.76 18.08 31.20
CA VAL A 470 -0.40 17.49 31.24
C VAL A 470 0.33 18.08 32.45
N PRO A 471 0.84 17.27 33.39
CA PRO A 471 1.59 17.79 34.52
C PRO A 471 2.88 18.46 34.03
N GLY A 472 3.08 19.74 34.37
CA GLY A 472 4.32 20.46 34.07
C GLY A 472 5.49 19.93 34.93
N ALA A 473 6.72 20.03 34.40
CA ALA A 473 7.94 19.78 35.15
C ALA A 473 8.04 20.80 36.30
N GLY A 474 7.62 20.40 37.50
CA GLY A 474 7.51 21.27 38.69
C GLY A 474 6.19 21.14 39.45
N GLY A 475 5.24 20.31 39.01
CA GLY A 475 3.99 20.07 39.74
C GLY A 475 2.96 21.22 39.66
N VAL A 476 3.28 22.29 38.94
CA VAL A 476 2.33 23.37 38.63
C VAL A 476 1.40 22.87 37.51
N MET A 477 0.18 22.47 37.87
CA MET A 477 -0.87 22.19 36.88
C MET A 477 -1.28 23.51 36.20
N GLN A 478 -1.42 23.50 34.88
CA GLN A 478 -2.04 24.62 34.18
C GLN A 478 -3.56 24.57 34.41
N VAL A 479 -4.07 25.47 35.25
CA VAL A 479 -5.48 25.49 35.69
C VAL A 479 -6.40 26.24 34.71
N ILE A 480 -5.89 26.84 33.64
CA ILE A 480 -6.75 27.58 32.71
C ILE A 480 -7.50 26.60 31.82
N GLY A 481 -8.84 26.64 31.84
CA GLY A 481 -9.68 26.13 30.75
C GLY A 481 -9.93 24.62 30.68
N ARG A 482 -9.68 23.83 31.74
CA ARG A 482 -9.97 22.38 31.72
C ARG A 482 -11.43 22.07 31.35
N GLU A 483 -12.36 22.79 31.96
CA GLU A 483 -13.79 22.63 31.70
C GLU A 483 -14.13 22.98 30.24
N GLN A 484 -13.65 24.13 29.75
CA GLN A 484 -13.80 24.56 28.36
C GLN A 484 -13.21 23.55 27.35
N ARG A 485 -12.07 22.93 27.68
CA ARG A 485 -11.46 21.87 26.86
C ARG A 485 -12.30 20.61 26.82
N MET A 486 -12.85 20.20 27.96
CA MET A 486 -13.73 19.03 28.04
C MET A 486 -15.02 19.30 27.26
N GLU A 487 -15.64 20.46 27.47
CA GLU A 487 -16.85 20.89 26.75
C GLU A 487 -16.62 20.93 25.23
N PHE A 488 -15.49 21.49 24.78
CA PHE A 488 -15.14 21.47 23.36
C PHE A 488 -14.94 20.05 22.83
N SER A 489 -14.22 19.19 23.55
CA SER A 489 -14.03 17.78 23.17
C SER A 489 -15.35 17.02 23.11
N ASP A 490 -16.28 17.32 24.02
CA ASP A 490 -17.59 16.69 24.12
C ASP A 490 -18.59 17.25 23.09
N SER A 491 -18.30 18.41 22.50
CA SER A 491 -19.03 18.94 21.34
C SER A 491 -18.83 18.13 20.06
N PHE A 492 -17.84 17.24 20.01
CA PHE A 492 -17.62 16.32 18.91
C PHE A 492 -18.37 15.01 19.15
N PHE A 493 -19.16 14.60 18.15
CA PHE A 493 -19.86 13.33 18.18
C PHE A 493 -18.87 12.17 18.08
N VAL A 494 -18.95 11.23 19.02
CA VAL A 494 -18.11 10.03 18.99
C VAL A 494 -18.66 9.10 17.92
N CYS A 495 -17.95 8.93 16.81
CA CYS A 495 -18.34 8.01 15.73
C CYS A 495 -17.73 6.62 15.90
N TYR A 496 -16.63 6.53 16.64
CA TYR A 496 -16.01 5.27 17.01
C TYR A 496 -15.32 5.39 18.37
N SER A 497 -15.52 4.39 19.24
CA SER A 497 -14.83 4.30 20.53
C SER A 497 -14.41 2.86 20.82
N PHE A 498 -13.15 2.64 21.17
CA PHE A 498 -12.64 1.36 21.64
C PHE A 498 -11.67 1.55 22.80
N ARG A 499 -11.96 0.90 23.93
CA ARG A 499 -11.05 0.85 25.08
C ARG A 499 -11.03 -0.51 25.76
N LEU A 500 -9.84 -0.94 26.17
CA LEU A 500 -9.69 -2.09 27.05
C LEU A 500 -10.12 -1.73 28.48
N LEU A 501 -10.73 -2.68 29.16
CA LEU A 501 -11.20 -2.54 30.54
C LEU A 501 -10.29 -3.35 31.46
N TYR A 502 -9.83 -2.70 32.54
CA TYR A 502 -8.91 -3.28 33.51
C TYR A 502 -9.50 -3.17 34.92
N ARG A 503 -8.93 -3.92 35.87
CA ARG A 503 -9.19 -3.72 37.29
C ARG A 503 -8.56 -2.38 37.72
N ALA A 504 -9.25 -1.64 38.58
CA ALA A 504 -8.76 -0.36 39.07
C ALA A 504 -7.33 -0.48 39.64
N GLY A 505 -6.44 0.41 39.21
CA GLY A 505 -5.05 0.44 39.66
C GLY A 505 -4.10 -0.54 38.97
N THR A 506 -4.56 -1.35 38.00
CA THR A 506 -3.70 -2.26 37.24
C THR A 506 -3.94 -2.18 35.73
N PHE A 507 -2.93 -2.52 34.93
CA PHE A 507 -3.06 -2.73 33.47
C PHE A 507 -3.15 -4.21 33.11
N TYR A 508 -3.36 -5.06 34.13
CA TYR A 508 -3.48 -6.51 33.99
C TYR A 508 -4.28 -7.09 35.17
N PRO A 509 -5.12 -8.13 34.96
CA PRO A 509 -5.52 -8.69 33.66
C PRO A 509 -6.46 -7.75 32.89
N ILE A 510 -6.53 -7.93 31.56
CA ILE A 510 -7.62 -7.34 30.77
C ILE A 510 -8.91 -8.04 31.20
N MET A 511 -9.90 -7.26 31.64
CA MET A 511 -11.21 -7.76 32.05
C MET A 511 -12.18 -7.86 30.86
N GLY A 512 -12.00 -7.01 29.85
CA GLY A 512 -12.92 -6.86 28.75
C GLY A 512 -12.57 -5.69 27.84
N ALA A 513 -13.52 -5.28 27.00
CA ALA A 513 -13.43 -4.05 26.24
C ALA A 513 -14.79 -3.35 26.17
N LEU A 514 -14.75 -2.04 25.97
CA LEU A 514 -15.91 -1.22 25.61
C LEU A 514 -15.72 -0.76 24.17
N ARG A 515 -16.63 -1.17 23.29
CA ARG A 515 -16.66 -0.84 21.87
C ARG A 515 -17.89 -0.02 21.54
N MET A 516 -17.79 0.93 20.62
CA MET A 516 -18.92 1.58 19.97
C MET A 516 -18.50 1.94 18.55
N LYS A 517 -19.37 1.66 17.58
CA LYS A 517 -19.23 2.04 16.17
C LYS A 517 -20.57 2.59 15.69
N TYR A 518 -20.58 3.82 15.19
CA TYR A 518 -21.78 4.44 14.66
C TYR A 518 -22.38 3.66 13.47
N PRO A 519 -23.71 3.48 13.38
CA PRO A 519 -24.78 4.01 14.25
C PRO A 519 -25.17 3.09 15.44
N GLY A 520 -24.34 2.11 15.77
CA GLY A 520 -24.60 1.15 16.85
C GLY A 520 -24.41 1.70 18.27
N PRO A 521 -24.92 0.98 19.28
CA PRO A 521 -24.78 1.36 20.69
C PRO A 521 -23.37 1.12 21.23
N TYR A 522 -23.12 1.53 22.47
CA TYR A 522 -21.98 1.07 23.24
C TYR A 522 -22.18 -0.40 23.64
N GLU A 523 -21.19 -1.23 23.40
CA GLU A 523 -21.18 -2.66 23.69
C GLU A 523 -20.07 -2.98 24.71
N VAL A 524 -20.46 -3.58 25.83
CA VAL A 524 -19.53 -4.06 26.85
C VAL A 524 -19.23 -5.53 26.58
N HIS A 525 -17.97 -5.82 26.32
CA HIS A 525 -17.47 -7.17 26.06
C HIS A 525 -16.65 -7.65 27.26
N LYS A 526 -16.99 -8.82 27.81
CA LYS A 526 -16.20 -9.47 28.85
C LYS A 526 -15.22 -10.45 28.23
N ARG A 527 -13.97 -10.38 28.68
CA ARG A 527 -12.92 -11.33 28.29
C ARG A 527 -13.09 -12.62 29.08
N ILE A 528 -13.09 -13.75 28.37
CA ILE A 528 -13.15 -15.09 28.96
C ILE A 528 -11.94 -15.87 28.46
N ASP A 529 -11.13 -16.37 29.40
CA ASP A 529 -10.03 -17.28 29.08
C ASP A 529 -10.61 -18.70 28.95
N THR A 530 -10.56 -19.27 27.74
CA THR A 530 -11.15 -20.59 27.41
C THR A 530 -10.16 -21.75 27.59
N GLY A 531 -9.02 -21.52 28.25
CA GLY A 531 -7.96 -22.50 28.50
C GLY A 531 -6.85 -22.53 27.44
N TYR A 532 -5.72 -23.20 27.74
CA TYR A 532 -4.50 -23.35 26.90
C TYR A 532 -4.20 -22.14 25.97
N SER A 533 -4.14 -20.93 26.51
CA SER A 533 -3.83 -19.68 25.78
C SER A 533 -4.87 -19.15 24.78
N SER A 534 -6.09 -19.67 24.80
CA SER A 534 -7.23 -19.14 24.04
C SER A 534 -8.04 -18.16 24.90
N GLU A 535 -8.39 -17.01 24.33
CA GLU A 535 -9.31 -16.04 24.93
C GLU A 535 -10.42 -15.73 23.93
N THR A 536 -11.57 -15.35 24.44
CA THR A 536 -12.68 -14.81 23.64
C THR A 536 -13.30 -13.62 24.34
N TYR A 537 -14.05 -12.83 23.59
CA TYR A 537 -14.81 -11.73 24.13
C TYR A 537 -16.29 -11.92 23.83
N ILE A 538 -17.09 -11.91 24.89
CA ILE A 538 -18.54 -12.10 24.82
C ILE A 538 -19.21 -10.77 25.17
N GLN A 539 -20.14 -10.31 24.34
CA GLN A 539 -20.94 -9.13 24.63
C GLN A 539 -21.88 -9.44 25.80
N GLU A 540 -21.75 -8.69 26.90
CA GLU A 540 -22.56 -8.84 28.11
C GLU A 540 -23.70 -7.81 28.18
N ALA A 541 -23.47 -6.59 27.68
CA ALA A 541 -24.43 -5.51 27.79
C ALA A 541 -24.30 -4.50 26.64
N THR A 542 -25.38 -3.77 26.38
CA THR A 542 -25.41 -2.63 25.45
C THR A 542 -26.00 -1.39 26.11
N PHE A 543 -25.52 -0.21 25.72
CA PHE A 543 -25.94 1.08 26.25
C PHE A 543 -26.12 2.07 25.10
N ALA A 544 -27.19 2.88 25.15
CA ALA A 544 -27.44 3.91 24.14
C ALA A 544 -26.40 5.06 24.20
N GLY A 545 -25.86 5.33 25.41
CA GLY A 545 -24.80 6.31 25.63
C GLY A 545 -23.58 5.67 26.31
N ARG A 546 -22.52 6.47 26.50
CA ARG A 546 -21.27 6.01 27.14
C ARG A 546 -21.57 5.55 28.58
N PRO A 547 -21.31 4.27 28.94
CA PRO A 547 -21.62 3.78 30.27
C PRO A 547 -20.71 4.39 31.34
N THR A 548 -21.29 4.67 32.50
CA THR A 548 -20.61 5.16 33.69
C THR A 548 -19.71 4.07 34.31
N PRO A 549 -18.71 4.44 35.13
CA PRO A 549 -17.92 3.46 35.87
C PRO A 549 -18.76 2.52 36.74
N THR A 550 -19.86 3.00 37.32
CA THR A 550 -20.77 2.21 38.15
C THR A 550 -21.55 1.18 37.31
N GLU A 551 -22.10 1.58 36.16
CA GLU A 551 -22.77 0.65 35.24
C GLU A 551 -21.82 -0.43 34.73
N LEU A 552 -20.58 -0.07 34.40
CA LEU A 552 -19.55 -1.05 34.04
C LEU A 552 -19.29 -2.04 35.19
N GLN A 553 -19.14 -1.55 36.42
CA GLN A 553 -18.95 -2.43 37.59
C GLN A 553 -20.12 -3.40 37.78
N ASP A 554 -21.36 -2.95 37.57
CA ASP A 554 -22.55 -3.78 37.72
C ASP A 554 -22.62 -4.89 36.65
N VAL A 555 -22.23 -4.59 35.40
CA VAL A 555 -22.10 -5.59 34.32
C VAL A 555 -21.09 -6.67 34.70
N PHE A 556 -19.88 -6.29 35.13
CA PHE A 556 -18.85 -7.27 35.50
C PHE A 556 -19.18 -8.04 36.79
N ALA A 557 -19.99 -7.47 37.68
CA ALA A 557 -20.51 -8.13 38.88
C ALA A 557 -21.70 -9.08 38.60
N GLY A 558 -22.18 -9.16 37.36
CA GLY A 558 -23.33 -9.99 36.99
C GLY A 558 -24.67 -9.47 37.51
N ARG A 559 -24.73 -8.19 37.92
CA ARG A 559 -25.94 -7.54 38.44
C ARG A 559 -26.83 -6.97 37.32
N SER A 560 -26.37 -6.95 36.07
CA SER A 560 -27.13 -6.47 34.91
C SER A 560 -27.99 -7.58 34.27
N LYS A 561 -29.07 -8.00 34.93
CA LYS A 561 -30.16 -8.72 34.25
C LYS A 561 -31.52 -8.04 34.26
N GLU A 562 -31.70 -6.95 35.00
CA GLU A 562 -32.97 -6.20 35.01
C GLU A 562 -32.72 -4.70 35.23
N ALA A 563 -32.44 -3.95 34.17
CA ALA A 563 -32.42 -2.49 34.24
C ALA A 563 -32.88 -1.85 32.93
N SER A 564 -34.05 -2.25 32.41
CA SER A 564 -34.83 -1.42 31.49
C SER A 564 -36.33 -1.74 31.51
N LYS A 565 -36.90 -1.94 32.69
CA LYS A 565 -38.30 -1.57 32.95
C LYS A 565 -38.33 -0.79 34.26
N THR A 566 -38.99 0.36 34.22
CA THR A 566 -39.30 1.29 35.33
C THR A 566 -38.17 2.09 35.98
N LYS A 567 -38.01 3.34 35.51
CA LYS A 567 -38.07 4.60 36.30
C LYS A 567 -38.47 5.72 35.31
N SER A 568 -39.75 5.84 34.99
CA SER A 568 -40.79 6.62 35.69
C SER A 568 -40.79 8.10 35.31
N ILE A 569 -41.81 8.44 34.52
CA ILE A 569 -42.35 9.76 34.19
C ILE A 569 -42.83 10.57 35.43
N TRP A 570 -42.61 10.08 36.65
CA TRP A 570 -43.10 10.70 37.89
C TRP A 570 -42.03 11.45 38.72
N SER A 571 -40.91 11.84 38.13
CA SER A 571 -39.93 12.72 38.80
C SER A 571 -40.10 14.22 38.49
N PHE A 572 -41.11 14.61 37.69
CA PHE A 572 -41.27 15.99 37.23
C PHE A 572 -42.31 16.83 38.01
N PHE A 573 -42.98 16.26 39.02
CA PHE A 573 -43.79 17.05 39.98
C PHE A 573 -43.69 16.43 41.37
N GLY A 574 -42.99 17.11 42.30
CA GLY A 574 -42.88 16.66 43.69
C GLY A 574 -41.92 17.49 44.55
N ILE A 575 -42.32 18.74 44.80
CA ILE A 575 -41.79 19.73 45.79
C ILE A 575 -40.50 20.43 45.40
#